data_AF-A0A1H0MK25-F1
#
_entry.id   AF-A0A1H0MK25-F1
#
_cell.length_a   1.000
_cell.length_b   1.000
_cell.length_c   1.000
_cell.angle_alpha   90.00
_cell.angle_beta   90.00
_cell.angle_gamma   90.00
#
_symmetry.space_group_name_H-M   'P 1'
#
loop_
_entity.id
_entity.type
_entity.pdbx_description
1 polymer ?
#
loop_
_entity_poly.entity_id
_entity_poly.type
_entity_poly.pdbx_seq_one_letter_code
_entity_poly.pdbx_strand_id
1 'polypeptide(L)'
;MPPETTNFRSGATEPSRNAAVPELMSRMICNCAEASAHPDAPMALALFQRVEILKQPPELAARALGLKPGDAAYLLTGLREEVAKDLALALLAGRPSGEIDEQKEANDE
;
A
#
# COMPACT_ATOMS: atom_id res chain seq x y z
N MET A 1 36.29 -5.82 43.05
CA MET A 1 35.54 -5.49 41.81
C MET A 1 35.09 -6.78 41.15
N PRO A 2 33.79 -7.10 41.14
CA PRO A 2 33.18 -8.03 40.18
C PRO A 2 32.49 -7.26 39.03
N PRO A 3 32.23 -7.88 37.87
CA PRO A 3 31.82 -7.18 36.66
C PRO A 3 30.34 -6.82 36.67
N GLU A 4 30.04 -5.63 36.13
CA GLU A 4 28.70 -5.11 35.96
C GLU A 4 27.88 -5.97 34.99
N THR A 5 26.68 -6.33 35.43
CA THR A 5 25.63 -6.90 34.59
C THR A 5 25.15 -5.85 33.60
N THR A 6 25.60 -5.93 32.35
CA THR A 6 25.00 -5.18 31.25
C THR A 6 23.64 -5.79 30.93
N ASN A 7 22.60 -5.18 31.49
CA ASN A 7 21.22 -5.38 31.06
C ASN A 7 21.12 -4.96 29.59
N PHE A 8 21.20 -5.93 28.67
CA PHE A 8 20.71 -5.77 27.32
C PHE A 8 19.19 -5.56 27.39
N ARG A 9 18.77 -4.30 27.54
CA ARG A 9 17.42 -3.91 27.17
C ARG A 9 17.35 -4.09 25.66
N SER A 10 16.76 -5.21 25.26
CA SER A 10 16.25 -5.45 23.91
C SER A 10 15.25 -4.33 23.59
N GLY A 11 15.77 -3.22 23.07
CA GLY A 11 14.95 -2.18 22.47
C GLY A 11 14.33 -2.78 21.22
N ALA A 12 13.12 -3.30 21.34
CA ALA A 12 12.26 -3.49 20.19
C ALA A 12 12.12 -2.10 19.55
N THR A 13 12.84 -1.86 18.45
CA THR A 13 12.63 -0.71 17.60
C THR A 13 11.20 -0.84 17.11
N GLU A 14 10.28 -0.07 17.69
CA GLU A 14 8.92 0.00 17.16
C GLU A 14 9.04 0.38 15.67
N PRO A 15 8.47 -0.42 14.75
CA PRO A 15 8.54 -0.10 13.35
C PRO A 15 7.89 1.26 13.17
N SER A 16 8.68 2.23 12.72
CA SER A 16 8.20 3.57 12.41
C SER A 16 6.91 3.43 11.59
N ARG A 17 5.80 4.01 12.07
CA ARG A 17 4.50 3.98 11.38
C ARG A 17 4.63 4.35 9.89
N ASN A 18 5.61 5.20 9.56
CA ASN A 18 5.89 5.63 8.19
C ASN A 18 6.58 4.57 7.32
N ALA A 19 7.30 3.61 7.90
CA ALA A 19 7.90 2.49 7.17
C ALA A 19 6.85 1.43 6.76
N ALA A 20 5.74 1.34 7.49
CA ALA A 20 4.66 0.41 7.20
C ALA A 20 3.81 0.81 5.98
N VAL A 21 3.71 2.11 5.67
CA VAL A 21 2.88 2.62 4.56
C VAL A 21 3.43 2.21 3.18
N PRO A 22 4.73 2.38 2.87
CA PRO A 22 5.32 1.89 1.63
C PRO A 22 5.20 0.37 1.45
N GLU A 23 5.33 -0.40 2.54
CA GLU A 23 5.20 -1.85 2.49
C GLU A 23 3.76 -2.27 2.21
N LEU A 24 2.79 -1.64 2.88
CA LEU A 24 1.36 -1.84 2.64
C LEU A 24 0.99 -1.53 1.18
N MET A 25 1.43 -0.38 0.66
CA MET A 25 1.17 0.02 -0.73
C MET A 25 1.79 -0.99 -1.70
N SER A 26 3.02 -1.43 -1.47
CA SER A 26 3.69 -2.43 -2.31
C SER A 26 2.93 -3.75 -2.34
N ARG A 27 2.42 -4.22 -1.20
CA ARG A 27 1.58 -5.43 -1.13
C ARG A 27 0.27 -5.26 -1.89
N MET A 28 -0.41 -4.12 -1.75
CA MET A 28 -1.64 -3.85 -2.50
C MET A 28 -1.37 -3.86 -4.01
N ILE A 29 -0.31 -3.19 -4.46
CA ILE A 29 0.06 -3.13 -5.89
C ILE A 29 0.34 -4.53 -6.45
N CYS A 30 1.07 -5.38 -5.71
CA CYS A 30 1.28 -6.77 -6.12
C CYS A 30 -0.04 -7.54 -6.21
N ASN A 31 -0.90 -7.42 -5.20
CA ASN A 31 -2.20 -8.08 -5.20
C ASN A 31 -3.08 -7.62 -6.37
N CYS A 32 -3.14 -6.32 -6.66
CA CYS A 32 -3.90 -5.80 -7.80
C CYS A 32 -3.35 -6.35 -9.13
N ALA A 33 -2.02 -6.47 -9.25
CA ALA A 33 -1.39 -7.02 -10.46
C ALA A 33 -1.64 -8.53 -10.63
N GLU A 34 -1.65 -9.29 -9.53
CA GLU A 34 -1.95 -10.74 -9.52
C GLU A 34 -3.43 -11.03 -9.75
N ALA A 35 -4.33 -10.23 -9.15
CA ALA A 35 -5.78 -10.37 -9.30
C ALA A 35 -6.28 -9.86 -10.65
N SER A 36 -5.56 -8.94 -11.27
CA SER A 36 -5.87 -8.42 -12.59
C SER A 36 -5.73 -9.52 -13.65
N ALA A 37 -6.85 -9.93 -14.24
CA ALA A 37 -6.87 -10.80 -15.42
C ALA A 37 -6.38 -10.11 -16.70
N HIS A 38 -5.98 -8.82 -16.63
CA HIS A 38 -5.46 -8.11 -17.79
C HIS A 38 -4.07 -8.63 -18.16
N PRO A 39 -3.83 -8.93 -19.45
CA PRO A 39 -2.55 -9.46 -19.92
C PRO A 39 -1.38 -8.49 -19.68
N ASP A 40 -1.68 -7.19 -19.59
CA ASP A 40 -0.68 -6.14 -19.41
C ASP A 40 -0.37 -5.84 -17.92
N ALA A 41 -1.00 -6.53 -16.97
CA ALA A 41 -0.79 -6.30 -15.54
C ALA A 41 0.66 -6.48 -15.09
N PRO A 42 1.41 -7.52 -15.54
CA PRO A 42 2.83 -7.65 -15.22
C PRO A 42 3.66 -6.49 -15.79
N MET A 43 3.27 -5.97 -16.96
CA MET A 43 3.94 -4.85 -17.60
C MET A 43 3.69 -3.54 -16.84
N ALA A 44 2.44 -3.29 -16.42
CA ALA A 44 2.08 -2.15 -15.60
C ALA A 44 2.82 -2.17 -14.24
N LEU A 45 2.94 -3.34 -13.61
CA LEU A 45 3.68 -3.52 -12.37
C LEU A 45 5.18 -3.22 -12.54
N ALA A 46 5.81 -3.77 -13.58
CA ALA A 46 7.21 -3.52 -13.88
C ALA A 46 7.48 -2.03 -14.15
N LEU A 47 6.55 -1.36 -14.83
CA LEU A 47 6.62 0.07 -15.10
C LEU A 47 6.45 0.88 -13.81
N PHE A 48 5.52 0.51 -12.94
CA PHE A 48 5.33 1.13 -11.63
C PHE A 48 6.59 1.03 -10.76
N GLN A 49 7.21 -0.16 -10.68
CA GLN A 49 8.44 -0.36 -9.90
C GLN A 49 9.54 0.59 -10.36
N ARG A 50 9.70 0.78 -11.68
CA ARG A 50 10.70 1.71 -12.22
C ARG A 50 10.38 3.16 -11.87
N VAL A 51 9.15 3.60 -12.06
CA VAL A 51 8.77 5.01 -11.88
C VAL A 51 8.66 5.39 -10.41
N GLU A 52 7.99 4.59 -9.61
CA GLU A 52 7.63 4.97 -8.24
C GLU A 52 8.61 4.47 -7.18
N ILE A 53 9.19 3.29 -7.37
CA ILE A 53 10.15 2.73 -6.41
C ILE A 53 11.56 3.18 -6.76
N LEU A 54 11.98 3.00 -8.01
CA LEU A 54 13.31 3.41 -8.48
C LEU A 54 13.39 4.89 -8.89
N LYS A 55 12.29 5.64 -8.77
CA LYS A 55 12.20 7.08 -9.10
C LYS A 55 12.71 7.43 -10.50
N GLN A 56 12.58 6.50 -11.45
CA GLN A 56 12.96 6.75 -12.84
C GLN A 56 11.95 7.66 -13.54
N PRO A 57 12.41 8.55 -14.44
CA PRO A 57 11.52 9.31 -15.30
C PRO A 57 10.60 8.36 -16.10
N PRO A 58 9.29 8.64 -16.23
CA PRO A 58 8.34 7.76 -16.91
C PRO A 58 8.74 7.40 -18.34
N GLU A 59 9.29 8.37 -19.08
CA GLU A 59 9.76 8.19 -20.46
C GLU A 59 10.99 7.27 -20.56
N LEU A 60 11.84 7.26 -19.53
CA LEU A 60 13.00 6.40 -19.45
C LEU A 60 12.59 4.98 -19.06
N ALA A 61 11.66 4.87 -18.10
CA ALA A 61 11.07 3.60 -17.70
C ALA A 61 10.30 2.94 -18.85
N ALA A 62 9.49 3.70 -19.59
CA ALA A 62 8.78 3.24 -20.78
C ALA A 62 9.74 2.72 -21.85
N ARG A 63 10.78 3.49 -22.18
CA ARG A 63 11.82 3.09 -23.14
C ARG A 63 12.53 1.81 -22.71
N ALA A 64 12.84 1.67 -21.42
CA ALA A 64 13.50 0.48 -20.88
C ALA A 64 12.62 -0.78 -20.94
N LEU A 65 11.31 -0.63 -21.08
CA LEU A 65 10.35 -1.72 -21.26
C LEU A 65 9.85 -1.86 -22.71
N GLY A 66 10.41 -1.08 -23.65
CA GLY A 66 10.01 -1.11 -25.07
C GLY A 66 8.61 -0.56 -25.34
N LEU A 67 8.05 0.23 -24.41
CA LEU A 67 6.70 0.78 -24.53
C LEU A 67 6.71 2.16 -25.18
N LYS A 68 5.64 2.47 -25.92
CA LYS A 68 5.38 3.86 -26.31
C LYS A 68 5.00 4.66 -25.06
N PRO A 69 5.33 5.96 -25.00
CA PRO A 69 4.98 6.80 -23.86
C PRO A 69 3.48 6.81 -23.51
N GLY A 70 2.62 6.79 -24.53
CA GLY A 70 1.16 6.75 -24.33
C GLY A 70 0.68 5.46 -23.67
N ASP A 71 1.16 4.31 -24.15
CA ASP A 71 0.81 2.99 -23.59
C ASP A 71 1.33 2.87 -22.15
N ALA A 72 2.55 3.33 -21.90
CA ALA A 72 3.13 3.38 -20.57
C ALA A 72 2.30 4.25 -19.61
N ALA A 73 1.86 5.43 -20.05
CA ALA A 73 0.99 6.29 -19.26
C ALA A 73 -0.36 5.62 -18.97
N TYR A 74 -0.96 4.97 -19.96
CA TYR A 74 -2.22 4.23 -19.80
C TYR A 74 -2.09 3.13 -18.74
N LEU A 75 -1.05 2.31 -18.83
CA LEU A 75 -0.79 1.21 -17.89
C LEU A 75 -0.54 1.70 -16.46
N LEU A 76 0.26 2.76 -16.31
CA LEU A 76 0.52 3.35 -14.99
C LEU A 76 -0.75 3.93 -14.37
N THR A 77 -1.57 4.63 -15.15
CA THR A 77 -2.81 5.21 -14.67
C THR A 77 -3.78 4.12 -14.24
N GLY A 78 -4.00 3.10 -15.09
CA GLY A 78 -4.89 1.99 -14.76
C GLY A 78 -4.50 1.28 -13.47
N LEU A 79 -3.21 0.97 -13.30
CA LEU A 79 -2.73 0.32 -12.07
C LEU A 79 -2.92 1.20 -10.83
N ARG A 80 -2.64 2.51 -10.94
CA ARG A 80 -2.84 3.46 -9.82
C ARG A 80 -4.32 3.58 -9.45
N GLU A 81 -5.22 3.57 -10.42
CA GLU A 81 -6.66 3.61 -10.17
C GLU A 81 -7.14 2.36 -9.43
N GLU A 82 -6.73 1.17 -9.87
CA GLU A 82 -7.10 -0.09 -9.19
C GLU A 82 -6.58 -0.13 -7.75
N VAL A 83 -5.32 0.27 -7.53
CA VAL A 83 -4.74 0.35 -6.19
C VAL A 83 -5.46 1.38 -5.32
N ALA A 84 -5.87 2.52 -5.89
CA ALA A 84 -6.62 3.52 -5.15
C ALA A 84 -8.01 3.01 -4.74
N LYS A 85 -8.69 2.24 -5.60
CA LYS A 85 -9.97 1.59 -5.26
C LYS A 85 -9.78 0.58 -4.13
N ASP A 86 -8.79 -0.29 -4.22
CA ASP A 86 -8.52 -1.30 -3.19
C ASP A 86 -8.13 -0.65 -1.86
N LEU A 87 -7.31 0.40 -1.88
CA LEU A 87 -7.00 1.17 -0.68
C LEU A 87 -8.25 1.80 -0.07
N ALA A 88 -9.13 2.40 -0.87
CA ALA A 88 -10.38 2.98 -0.38
C ALA A 88 -11.28 1.92 0.27
N LEU A 89 -11.39 0.74 -0.34
CA LEU A 89 -12.15 -0.38 0.23
C LEU A 89 -11.53 -0.87 1.54
N ALA A 90 -10.21 -1.00 1.61
CA ALA A 90 -9.51 -1.39 2.84
C ALA A 90 -9.74 -0.38 3.98
N LEU A 91 -9.71 0.92 3.67
CA LEU A 91 -9.98 1.98 4.64
C LEU A 91 -11.44 1.99 5.12
N LEU A 92 -12.39 1.70 4.24
CA LEU A 92 -13.81 1.58 4.59
C LEU A 92 -14.07 0.35 5.46
N ALA A 93 -13.44 -0.79 5.15
CA ALA A 93 -13.55 -2.01 5.95
C ALA A 93 -12.94 -1.87 7.36
N GLY A 94 -11.95 -0.99 7.51
CA GLY A 94 -11.32 -0.68 8.80
C GLY A 94 -12.07 0.33 9.68
N ARG A 95 -13.19 0.91 9.22
CA ARG A 95 -14.03 1.76 10.08
C ARG A 95 -14.88 0.86 11.00
N PRO A 96 -14.75 0.97 12.34
CA PRO A 96 -15.78 0.41 13.21
C PRO A 96 -17.10 1.10 12.85
N SER A 97 -18.10 0.29 12.46
CA SER A 97 -19.48 0.75 12.35
C SER A 97 -19.84 1.35 13.70
N GLY A 98 -20.10 2.66 13.73
CA GLY A 98 -20.63 3.30 14.93
C GLY A 98 -21.99 2.66 15.19
N GLU A 99 -22.04 1.69 16.09
CA GLU A 99 -23.27 1.32 16.78
C GLU A 99 -23.72 2.59 17.52
N ILE A 100 -24.66 3.28 16.90
CA ILE A 100 -25.59 4.20 17.54
C ILE A 100 -26.34 3.35 18.57
N ASP A 101 -25.78 3.30 19.77
CA ASP A 101 -26.47 2.80 20.96
C ASP A 101 -27.57 3.83 21.26
N GLU A 102 -28.73 3.62 20.64
CA GLU A 102 -29.98 4.23 21.06
C GLU A 102 -30.20 3.80 22.50
N GLN A 103 -29.72 4.61 23.44
CA GLN A 103 -30.04 4.51 24.86
C GLN A 103 -31.54 4.73 24.99
N LYS A 104 -32.27 3.62 24.83
CA LYS A 104 -33.68 3.48 25.12
C LYS A 104 -33.87 3.80 26.59
N GLU A 105 -34.58 4.89 26.81
CA GLU A 105 -35.19 5.33 28.06
C GLU A 105 -35.53 4.14 28.98
N ALA A 106 -34.92 4.13 30.16
CA ALA A 106 -35.48 3.45 31.32
C ALA A 106 -36.02 4.53 32.26
N ASN A 107 -37.25 4.97 31.95
CA ASN A 107 -38.20 5.39 32.97
C ASN A 107 -38.66 4.12 33.71
N ASP A 108 -38.49 4.09 35.02
CA ASP A 108 -39.31 3.37 36.01
C ASP A 108 -38.76 3.80 37.39
N GLU A 109 -39.30 4.88 37.95
CA GLU A 109 -40.32 4.96 39.02
C GLU A 109 -39.68 5.16 40.41
#